data_AF-A0A8J4E254-F1
#
_entry.id   AF-A0A8J4E254-F1
#
_cell.length_a   1.000
_cell.length_b   1.000
_cell.length_c   1.000
_cell.angle_alpha   90.00
_cell.angle_beta   90.00
_cell.angle_gamma   90.00
#
_symmetry.space_group_name_H-M   'P 1'
#
loop_
_entity.id
_entity.type
_entity.pdbx_description
1 polymer ?
#
loop_
_entity_poly.entity_id
_entity_poly.type
_entity_poly.pdbx_seq_one_letter_code
_entity_poly.pdbx_strand_id
1 'polypeptide(L)'
;MLDPAGRERFADLARTSLAAGTTHDDLIADLRRRGLEKIDCIVVLHVATGIPLGEAKPLVHFSPAWSDRRESDERFEEQAWRAGFIWCVLDGGEVTEPPDWAADCRARQQRATGQLREIAAALPPVPEVPDHLQKGRLGDAFAALVAAGRNLPGDHWPALAAAADTLCLTELLGAEPPAEDPTDPVYAAHVVHQRVRPT
;
A
#
# COMPACT_ATOMS: atom_id res chain seq x y z
N MET A 1 -3.81 17.14 14.97
CA MET A 1 -4.98 16.37 15.41
C MET A 1 -5.54 16.99 16.67
N LEU A 2 -6.79 17.41 16.62
CA LEU A 2 -7.47 18.04 17.74
C LEU A 2 -7.68 17.06 18.89
N ASP A 3 -7.55 17.56 20.11
CA ASP A 3 -8.04 16.85 21.30
C ASP A 3 -9.58 16.80 21.30
N PRO A 4 -10.21 15.97 22.14
CA PRO A 4 -11.67 15.83 22.15
C PRO A 4 -12.41 17.16 22.41
N ALA A 5 -11.87 18.03 23.29
CA ALA A 5 -12.49 19.31 23.62
C ALA A 5 -12.40 20.32 22.45
N GLY A 6 -11.24 20.38 21.78
CA GLY A 6 -11.05 21.17 20.57
C GLY A 6 -11.99 20.74 19.46
N ARG A 7 -12.13 19.42 19.25
CA ARG A 7 -13.06 18.84 18.28
C ARG A 7 -14.50 19.27 18.55
N GLU A 8 -14.96 19.18 19.80
CA GLU A 8 -16.33 19.57 20.16
C GLU A 8 -16.57 21.06 19.91
N ARG A 9 -15.62 21.93 20.27
CA ARG A 9 -15.74 23.37 20.01
C ARG A 9 -15.89 23.70 18.53
N PHE A 10 -15.11 23.04 17.66
CA PHE A 10 -15.25 23.23 16.21
C PHE A 10 -16.53 22.61 15.66
N ALA A 11 -17.01 21.51 16.25
CA ALA A 11 -18.30 20.91 15.90
C ALA A 11 -19.49 21.82 16.30
N ASP A 12 -19.47 22.44 17.48
CA ASP A 12 -20.46 23.44 17.92
C ASP A 12 -20.49 24.64 16.96
N LEU A 13 -19.32 25.13 16.56
CA LEU A 13 -19.20 26.20 15.58
C LEU A 13 -19.79 25.79 14.23
N ALA A 14 -19.44 24.61 13.73
CA ALA A 14 -19.96 24.07 12.48
C ALA A 14 -21.49 23.91 12.53
N ARG A 15 -22.04 23.33 13.60
CA ARG A 15 -23.50 23.21 13.80
C ARG A 15 -24.20 24.57 13.75
N THR A 16 -23.62 25.57 14.40
CA THR A 16 -24.15 26.94 14.39
C THR A 16 -24.13 27.55 12.98
N SER A 17 -23.01 27.45 12.26
CA SER A 17 -22.88 27.96 10.89
C SER A 17 -23.87 27.29 9.93
N LEU A 18 -24.01 25.97 10.01
CA LEU A 18 -24.94 25.20 9.17
C LEU A 18 -26.40 25.57 9.47
N ALA A 19 -26.77 25.73 10.75
CA ALA A 19 -28.10 26.20 11.14
C ALA A 19 -28.41 27.61 10.63
N ALA A 20 -27.39 28.45 10.43
CA ALA A 20 -27.50 29.76 9.80
C ALA A 20 -27.53 29.73 8.26
N GLY A 21 -27.53 28.54 7.65
CA GLY A 21 -27.57 28.38 6.19
C GLY A 21 -26.21 28.43 5.48
N THR A 22 -25.10 28.36 6.23
CA THR A 22 -23.76 28.26 5.62
C THR A 22 -23.66 26.96 4.82
N THR A 23 -23.09 27.01 3.62
CA THR A 23 -22.87 25.80 2.81
C THR A 23 -21.71 24.96 3.38
N HIS A 24 -21.64 23.68 3.01
CA HIS A 24 -20.49 22.85 3.41
C HIS A 24 -19.16 23.42 2.93
N ASP A 25 -19.08 23.92 1.69
CA ASP A 25 -17.84 24.48 1.14
C ASP A 25 -17.39 25.75 1.90
N ASP A 26 -18.33 26.65 2.21
CA ASP A 26 -18.03 27.86 2.99
C ASP A 26 -17.55 27.51 4.40
N LEU A 27 -18.19 26.52 5.03
CA LEU A 27 -17.77 26.00 6.34
C LEU A 27 -16.37 25.38 6.27
N ILE A 28 -16.09 24.53 5.28
CA ILE A 28 -14.78 23.88 5.12
C ILE A 28 -13.68 24.92 4.88
N ALA A 29 -13.97 25.94 4.06
CA ALA A 29 -13.06 27.07 3.86
C ALA A 29 -12.80 27.83 5.16
N ASP A 30 -13.83 28.05 6.00
CA ASP A 30 -13.67 28.71 7.28
C ASP A 30 -12.84 27.88 8.28
N LEU A 31 -13.11 26.59 8.39
CA LEU A 31 -12.34 25.67 9.23
C LEU A 31 -10.86 25.67 8.84
N ARG A 32 -10.56 25.62 7.53
CA ARG A 32 -9.17 25.71 7.05
C ARG A 32 -8.54 27.06 7.38
N ARG A 33 -9.25 28.18 7.19
CA ARG A 33 -8.73 29.53 7.57
C ARG A 33 -8.41 29.62 9.06
N ARG A 34 -9.12 28.87 9.90
CA ARG A 34 -8.86 28.76 11.35
C ARG A 34 -7.71 27.80 11.69
N GLY A 35 -7.03 27.25 10.69
CA GLY A 35 -5.85 26.41 10.86
C GLY A 35 -6.15 24.92 11.08
N LEU A 36 -7.36 24.44 10.78
CA LEU A 36 -7.63 23.00 10.83
C LEU A 36 -6.95 22.28 9.66
N GLU A 37 -6.34 21.15 9.97
CA GLU A 37 -5.88 20.19 8.99
C GLU A 37 -7.06 19.45 8.34
N LYS A 38 -6.85 18.92 7.13
CA LYS A 38 -7.89 18.26 6.33
C LYS A 38 -8.61 17.14 7.08
N ILE A 39 -7.86 16.32 7.81
CA ILE A 39 -8.42 15.21 8.62
C ILE A 39 -9.29 15.76 9.76
N ASP A 40 -8.85 16.82 10.44
CA ASP A 40 -9.62 17.44 11.51
C ASP A 40 -10.92 18.07 10.95
N CYS A 41 -10.90 18.64 9.73
CA CYS A 41 -12.11 19.10 9.04
C CYS A 41 -13.11 17.97 8.75
N ILE A 42 -12.64 16.80 8.29
CA ILE A 42 -13.50 15.63 8.03
C ILE A 42 -14.19 15.19 9.32
N VAL A 43 -13.43 15.10 10.42
CA VAL A 43 -13.95 14.68 11.72
C VAL A 43 -14.94 15.71 12.27
N VAL A 44 -14.64 17.00 12.18
CA VAL A 44 -15.55 18.07 12.60
C VAL A 44 -16.86 18.02 11.81
N LEU A 45 -16.80 17.82 10.48
CA LEU A 45 -17.98 17.73 9.65
C LEU A 45 -18.84 16.50 10.02
N HIS A 46 -18.20 15.34 10.23
CA HIS A 46 -18.87 14.13 10.72
C HIS A 46 -19.60 14.37 12.04
N VAL A 47 -18.92 14.95 13.04
CA VAL A 47 -19.53 15.22 14.37
C VAL A 47 -20.65 16.26 14.27
N ALA A 48 -20.48 17.31 13.47
CA ALA A 48 -21.45 18.39 13.36
C ALA A 48 -22.74 17.98 12.63
N THR A 49 -22.64 17.09 11.65
CA THR A 49 -23.76 16.74 10.74
C THR A 49 -24.33 15.34 10.99
N GLY A 50 -23.57 14.47 11.65
CA GLY A 50 -23.93 13.06 11.82
C GLY A 50 -23.74 12.19 10.57
N ILE A 51 -23.24 12.74 9.45
CA ILE A 51 -22.98 11.94 8.24
C ILE A 51 -21.80 10.99 8.47
N PRO A 52 -21.78 9.77 7.89
CA PRO A 52 -20.65 8.85 8.01
C PRO A 52 -19.31 9.46 7.56
N LEU A 53 -18.19 9.04 8.16
CA LEU A 53 -16.84 9.50 7.75
C LEU A 53 -16.57 9.27 6.26
N GLY A 54 -17.08 8.17 5.70
CA GLY A 54 -16.97 7.86 4.27
C GLY A 54 -17.67 8.88 3.37
N GLU A 55 -18.70 9.57 3.87
CA GLU A 55 -19.39 10.66 3.17
C GLU A 55 -18.77 12.02 3.49
N ALA A 56 -18.27 12.23 4.72
CA ALA A 56 -17.57 13.46 5.09
C ALA A 56 -16.22 13.63 4.36
N LYS A 57 -15.46 12.53 4.16
CA LYS A 57 -14.18 12.54 3.44
C LYS A 57 -14.30 13.18 2.05
N PRO A 58 -15.17 12.71 1.13
CA PRO A 58 -15.27 13.28 -0.22
C PRO A 58 -15.72 14.74 -0.20
N LEU A 59 -16.60 15.15 0.72
CA LEU A 59 -17.00 16.56 0.84
C LEU A 59 -15.80 17.47 1.12
N VAL A 60 -14.93 17.11 2.08
CA VAL A 60 -13.73 17.89 2.38
C VAL A 60 -12.65 17.72 1.30
N HIS A 61 -12.49 16.51 0.76
CA HIS A 61 -11.46 16.19 -0.23
C HIS A 61 -11.70 16.92 -1.56
N PHE A 62 -12.95 17.00 -2.02
CA PHE A 62 -13.31 17.66 -3.28
C PHE A 62 -13.67 19.15 -3.12
N SER A 63 -13.69 19.68 -1.88
CA SER A 63 -13.92 21.11 -1.65
C SER A 63 -12.85 21.96 -2.35
N PRO A 64 -13.23 23.10 -2.98
CA PRO A 64 -12.27 24.06 -3.52
C PRO A 64 -11.25 24.53 -2.49
N ALA A 65 -11.65 24.56 -1.22
CA ALA A 65 -10.83 24.93 -0.09
C ALA A 65 -9.62 24.01 0.14
N TRP A 66 -9.51 22.85 -0.51
CA TRP A 66 -8.37 21.93 -0.43
C TRP A 66 -7.76 21.58 -1.81
N SER A 67 -8.10 22.33 -2.84
CA SER A 67 -7.68 22.06 -4.23
C SER A 67 -6.17 22.11 -4.45
N ASP A 68 -5.45 22.96 -3.71
CA ASP A 68 -3.99 23.10 -3.75
C ASP A 68 -3.22 21.87 -3.26
N ARG A 69 -3.85 21.03 -2.43
CA ARG A 69 -3.23 19.79 -1.89
C ARG A 69 -3.76 18.52 -2.54
N ARG A 70 -4.82 18.61 -3.35
CA ARG A 70 -5.55 17.45 -3.86
C ARG A 70 -4.65 16.47 -4.61
N GLU A 71 -3.91 16.94 -5.60
CA GLU A 71 -3.03 16.09 -6.42
C GLU A 71 -1.98 15.37 -5.57
N SER A 72 -1.36 16.07 -4.62
CA SER A 72 -0.37 15.48 -3.72
C SER A 72 -1.00 14.44 -2.78
N ASP A 73 -2.19 14.71 -2.25
CA ASP A 73 -2.90 13.78 -1.37
C ASP A 73 -3.37 12.54 -2.13
N GLU A 74 -3.89 12.70 -3.36
CA GLU A 74 -4.31 11.60 -4.23
C GLU A 74 -3.13 10.70 -4.61
N ARG A 75 -1.99 11.31 -4.98
CA ARG A 75 -0.75 10.56 -5.27
C ARG A 75 -0.26 9.80 -4.03
N PHE A 76 -0.30 10.42 -2.86
CA PHE A 76 0.09 9.76 -1.62
C PHE A 76 -0.87 8.61 -1.28
N GLU A 77 -2.17 8.82 -1.42
CA GLU A 77 -3.19 7.79 -1.20
C GLU A 77 -2.98 6.60 -2.16
N GLU A 78 -2.75 6.85 -3.45
CA GLU A 78 -2.43 5.82 -4.44
C GLU A 78 -1.17 5.03 -4.04
N GLN A 79 -0.10 5.71 -3.64
CA GLN A 79 1.14 5.07 -3.19
C GLN A 79 0.94 4.23 -1.93
N ALA A 80 0.20 4.75 -0.94
CA ALA A 80 -0.09 4.04 0.30
C ALA A 80 -0.91 2.77 0.04
N TRP A 81 -1.93 2.89 -0.80
CA TRP A 81 -2.74 1.76 -1.26
C TRP A 81 -1.92 0.74 -2.03
N ARG A 82 -1.04 1.18 -2.93
CA ARG A 82 -0.15 0.30 -3.67
C ARG A 82 0.81 -0.45 -2.74
N ALA A 83 1.43 0.25 -1.79
CA ALA A 83 2.31 -0.35 -0.80
C ALA A 83 1.57 -1.38 0.07
N GLY A 84 0.36 -1.06 0.53
CA GLY A 84 -0.49 -1.99 1.28
C GLY A 84 -0.85 -3.24 0.46
N PHE A 85 -1.18 -3.07 -0.82
CA PHE A 85 -1.42 -4.19 -1.73
C PHE A 85 -0.20 -5.10 -1.87
N ILE A 86 0.98 -4.53 -2.11
CA ILE A 86 2.23 -5.30 -2.25
C ILE A 86 2.53 -6.04 -0.94
N TRP A 87 2.39 -5.38 0.21
CA TRP A 87 2.56 -6.02 1.51
C TRP A 87 1.64 -7.24 1.67
N CYS A 88 0.36 -7.11 1.33
CA CYS A 88 -0.57 -8.25 1.38
C CYS A 88 -0.14 -9.39 0.45
N VAL A 89 0.36 -9.09 -0.74
CA VAL A 89 0.90 -10.13 -1.66
C VAL A 89 2.12 -10.82 -1.06
N LEU A 90 3.03 -10.08 -0.39
CA LEU A 90 4.29 -10.61 0.13
C LEU A 90 4.16 -11.40 1.44
N ASP A 91 3.31 -10.94 2.36
CA ASP A 91 3.24 -11.48 3.74
C ASP A 91 1.90 -12.18 4.06
N GLY A 92 1.14 -12.54 3.02
CA GLY A 92 -0.11 -13.28 3.18
C GLY A 92 -1.23 -12.49 3.86
N GLY A 93 -1.16 -11.15 3.79
CA GLY A 93 -2.22 -10.27 4.26
C GLY A 93 -3.51 -10.39 3.44
N GLU A 94 -4.63 -9.95 4.01
CA GLU A 94 -5.93 -9.94 3.35
C GLU A 94 -6.28 -8.51 2.88
N VAL A 95 -6.51 -8.35 1.58
CA VAL A 95 -7.14 -7.15 1.02
C VAL A 95 -8.64 -7.39 1.04
N THR A 96 -9.39 -6.60 1.81
CA THR A 96 -10.85 -6.73 1.93
C THR A 96 -11.61 -5.83 0.95
N GLU A 97 -11.05 -4.68 0.61
CA GLU A 97 -11.65 -3.70 -0.30
C GLU A 97 -10.59 -2.96 -1.14
N PRO A 98 -10.96 -2.49 -2.34
CA PRO A 98 -12.18 -2.84 -3.08
C PRO A 98 -12.20 -4.32 -3.52
N PRO A 99 -13.36 -4.92 -3.86
CA PRO A 99 -13.47 -6.35 -4.20
C PRO A 99 -12.55 -6.81 -5.34
N ASP A 100 -12.33 -5.95 -6.34
CA ASP A 100 -11.44 -6.26 -7.47
C ASP A 100 -9.98 -6.39 -7.00
N TRP A 101 -9.55 -5.57 -6.04
CA TRP A 101 -8.21 -5.66 -5.47
C TRP A 101 -8.06 -6.89 -4.58
N ALA A 102 -9.11 -7.23 -3.82
CA ALA A 102 -9.15 -8.47 -3.06
C ALA A 102 -8.99 -9.70 -3.97
N ALA A 103 -9.68 -9.69 -5.13
CA ALA A 103 -9.56 -10.74 -6.13
C ALA A 103 -8.17 -10.79 -6.78
N ASP A 104 -7.62 -9.65 -7.20
CA ASP A 104 -6.28 -9.59 -7.80
C ASP A 104 -5.19 -10.03 -6.81
N CYS A 105 -5.27 -9.58 -5.55
CA CYS A 105 -4.32 -9.96 -4.50
C CYS A 105 -4.30 -11.48 -4.30
N ARG A 106 -5.47 -12.12 -4.14
CA ARG A 106 -5.58 -13.59 -4.03
C ARG A 106 -5.05 -14.31 -5.26
N ALA A 107 -5.38 -13.83 -6.46
CA ALA A 107 -4.91 -14.42 -7.71
C ALA A 107 -3.38 -14.37 -7.84
N ARG A 108 -2.77 -13.25 -7.44
CA ARG A 108 -1.30 -13.09 -7.40
C ARG A 108 -0.67 -13.98 -6.35
N GLN A 109 -1.19 -14.02 -5.12
CA GLN A 109 -0.70 -14.91 -4.06
C GLN A 109 -0.72 -16.38 -4.51
N GLN A 110 -1.81 -16.84 -5.12
CA GLN A 110 -1.93 -18.21 -5.64
C GLN A 110 -0.91 -18.49 -6.75
N ARG A 111 -0.78 -17.58 -7.72
CA ARG A 111 0.18 -17.72 -8.83
C ARG A 111 1.62 -17.73 -8.33
N ALA A 112 1.98 -16.78 -7.47
CA ALA A 112 3.31 -16.69 -6.89
C ALA A 112 3.63 -17.94 -6.06
N THR A 113 2.69 -18.44 -5.27
CA THR A 113 2.86 -19.71 -4.53
C THR A 113 3.16 -20.88 -5.48
N GLY A 114 2.46 -20.98 -6.61
CA GLY A 114 2.72 -21.99 -7.63
C GLY A 114 4.12 -21.87 -8.22
N GLN A 115 4.48 -20.66 -8.68
CA GLN A 115 5.80 -20.37 -9.25
C GLN A 115 6.94 -20.68 -8.27
N LEU A 116 6.82 -20.25 -7.01
CA LEU A 116 7.85 -20.47 -5.99
C LEU A 116 8.01 -21.96 -5.67
N ARG A 117 6.93 -22.75 -5.68
CA ARG A 117 7.01 -24.22 -5.52
C ARG A 117 7.73 -24.89 -6.69
N GLU A 118 7.44 -24.48 -7.92
CA GLU A 118 8.11 -24.99 -9.12
C GLU A 118 9.61 -24.66 -9.10
N ILE A 119 9.96 -23.43 -8.75
CA ILE A 119 11.36 -22.98 -8.60
C ILE A 119 12.06 -23.77 -7.49
N ALA A 120 11.42 -23.93 -6.33
CA ALA A 120 11.98 -24.70 -5.21
C ALA A 120 12.26 -26.16 -5.57
N ALA A 121 11.45 -26.76 -6.44
CA ALA A 121 11.69 -28.13 -6.92
C ALA A 121 12.88 -28.24 -7.90
N ALA A 122 13.24 -27.15 -8.57
CA ALA A 122 14.36 -27.10 -9.52
C ALA A 122 15.70 -26.68 -8.88
N LEU A 123 15.66 -26.10 -7.67
CA LEU A 123 16.83 -25.64 -6.93
C LEU A 123 17.25 -26.65 -5.84
N PRO A 124 18.49 -26.56 -5.32
CA PRO A 124 18.89 -27.28 -4.12
C PRO A 124 17.89 -27.03 -2.97
N PRO A 125 17.61 -28.04 -2.12
CA PRO A 125 16.65 -27.88 -1.04
C PRO A 125 16.99 -26.72 -0.10
N VAL A 126 16.00 -25.85 0.13
CA VAL A 126 16.06 -24.73 1.07
C VAL A 126 15.07 -25.02 2.21
N PRO A 127 15.53 -25.48 3.39
CA PRO A 127 14.66 -26.01 4.45
C PRO A 127 13.54 -25.06 4.91
N GLU A 128 13.78 -23.76 4.85
CA GLU A 128 12.86 -22.72 5.30
C GLU A 128 11.74 -22.42 4.30
N VAL A 129 11.94 -22.68 2.99
CA VAL A 129 10.96 -22.32 1.93
C VAL A 129 9.59 -22.98 2.15
N PRO A 130 9.48 -24.28 2.48
CA PRO A 130 8.18 -24.89 2.78
C PRO A 130 7.42 -24.19 3.92
N ASP A 131 8.12 -23.77 4.98
CA ASP A 131 7.50 -23.07 6.12
C ASP A 131 7.04 -21.66 5.72
N HIS A 132 7.86 -20.92 4.96
CA HIS A 132 7.46 -19.61 4.43
C HIS A 132 6.22 -19.71 3.54
N LEU A 133 6.19 -20.65 2.59
CA LEU A 133 5.05 -20.87 1.70
C LEU A 133 3.79 -21.29 2.47
N GLN A 134 3.92 -22.14 3.50
CA GLN A 134 2.79 -22.54 4.34
C GLN A 134 2.20 -21.36 5.11
N LYS A 135 3.05 -20.42 5.56
CA LYS A 135 2.65 -19.22 6.30
C LYS A 135 2.22 -18.04 5.41
N GLY A 136 2.29 -18.19 4.09
CA GLY A 136 1.99 -17.09 3.15
C GLY A 136 3.08 -16.01 3.08
N ARG A 137 4.27 -16.27 3.64
CA ARG A 137 5.43 -15.35 3.60
C ARG A 137 6.18 -15.48 2.27
N LEU A 138 5.50 -15.10 1.19
CA LEU A 138 5.99 -15.27 -0.18
C LEU A 138 7.25 -14.44 -0.46
N GLY A 139 7.39 -13.27 0.17
CA GLY A 139 8.62 -12.45 0.11
C GLY A 139 9.84 -13.19 0.66
N ASP A 140 9.72 -13.74 1.87
CA ASP A 140 10.79 -14.54 2.49
C ASP A 140 11.15 -15.77 1.65
N ALA A 141 10.14 -16.50 1.17
CA ALA A 141 10.35 -17.68 0.32
C ALA A 141 11.10 -17.31 -0.97
N PHE A 142 10.74 -16.19 -1.60
CA PHE A 142 11.42 -15.68 -2.77
C PHE A 142 12.88 -15.31 -2.48
N ALA A 143 13.15 -14.55 -1.41
CA ALA A 143 14.50 -14.16 -1.03
C ALA A 143 15.40 -15.38 -0.77
N ALA A 144 14.89 -16.38 -0.05
CA ALA A 144 15.61 -17.63 0.23
C ALA A 144 15.95 -18.41 -1.06
N LEU A 145 15.02 -18.49 -2.02
CA LEU A 145 15.26 -19.14 -3.32
C LEU A 145 16.30 -18.40 -4.17
N VAL A 146 16.26 -17.05 -4.19
CA VAL A 146 17.28 -16.23 -4.88
C VAL A 146 18.66 -16.46 -4.24
N ALA A 147 18.74 -16.51 -2.92
CA ALA A 147 19.98 -16.77 -2.21
C ALA A 147 20.56 -18.15 -2.56
N ALA A 148 19.72 -19.19 -2.60
CA ALA A 148 20.14 -20.54 -2.98
C ALA A 148 20.57 -20.66 -4.46
N GLY A 149 19.89 -19.94 -5.37
CA GLY A 149 20.20 -19.93 -6.80
C GLY A 149 21.44 -19.13 -7.19
N ARG A 150 21.91 -18.23 -6.31
CA ARG A 150 22.94 -17.22 -6.63
C ARG A 150 24.22 -17.74 -7.27
N ASN A 151 24.64 -18.95 -6.88
CA ASN A 151 25.89 -19.58 -7.33
C ASN A 151 25.68 -20.69 -8.38
N LEU A 152 24.45 -20.87 -8.86
CA LEU A 152 24.09 -21.91 -9.82
C LEU A 152 24.06 -21.38 -11.26
N PRO A 153 24.24 -22.26 -12.25
CA PRO A 153 24.07 -21.92 -13.66
C PRO A 153 22.64 -21.42 -13.98
N GLY A 154 22.55 -20.58 -15.02
CA GLY A 154 21.57 -19.50 -15.14
C GLY A 154 20.16 -19.82 -15.64
N ASP A 155 19.74 -21.08 -15.69
CA ASP A 155 18.46 -21.44 -16.32
C ASP A 155 17.22 -21.07 -15.47
N HIS A 156 17.43 -20.79 -14.18
CA HIS A 156 16.37 -20.50 -13.20
C HIS A 156 16.05 -19.00 -13.06
N TRP A 157 16.91 -18.10 -13.55
CA TRP A 157 16.73 -16.64 -13.42
C TRP A 157 15.46 -16.10 -14.11
N PRO A 158 15.06 -16.57 -15.31
CA PRO A 158 13.81 -16.13 -15.91
C PRO A 158 12.57 -16.50 -15.08
N ALA A 159 12.58 -17.67 -14.43
CA ALA A 159 11.48 -18.09 -13.55
C ALA A 159 11.41 -17.23 -12.29
N LEU A 160 12.56 -16.92 -11.68
CA LEU A 160 12.64 -15.98 -10.56
C LEU A 160 12.17 -14.57 -10.95
N ALA A 161 12.48 -14.09 -12.17
CA ALA A 161 11.98 -12.80 -12.63
C ALA A 161 10.45 -12.78 -12.76
N ALA A 162 9.86 -13.84 -13.34
CA ALA A 162 8.41 -13.96 -13.44
C ALA A 162 7.72 -14.02 -12.06
N ALA A 163 8.36 -14.66 -11.08
CA ALA A 163 7.90 -14.65 -9.70
C ALA A 163 7.99 -13.25 -9.08
N ALA A 164 9.11 -12.53 -9.27
CA ALA A 164 9.29 -11.16 -8.79
C ALA A 164 8.23 -10.19 -9.32
N ASP A 165 7.88 -10.30 -10.61
CA ASP A 165 6.80 -9.49 -11.23
C ASP A 165 5.42 -9.83 -10.66
N THR A 166 5.16 -11.12 -10.40
CA THR A 166 3.89 -11.55 -9.79
C THR A 166 3.76 -11.02 -8.36
N LEU A 167 4.87 -10.99 -7.62
CA LEU A 167 4.99 -10.42 -6.28
C LEU A 167 5.09 -8.88 -6.24
N CYS A 168 5.04 -8.22 -7.41
CA CYS A 168 5.20 -6.77 -7.55
C CYS A 168 6.53 -6.21 -7.02
N LEU A 169 7.56 -7.04 -6.84
CA LEU A 169 8.84 -6.60 -6.27
C LEU A 169 9.62 -5.71 -7.24
N THR A 170 9.42 -5.87 -8.54
CA THR A 170 10.04 -5.03 -9.57
C THR A 170 9.58 -3.58 -9.52
N GLU A 171 8.40 -3.32 -8.96
CA GLU A 171 7.86 -1.96 -8.76
C GLU A 171 8.49 -1.25 -7.56
N LEU A 172 9.06 -2.01 -6.62
CA LEU A 172 9.78 -1.48 -5.47
C LEU A 172 11.24 -1.14 -5.79
N LEU A 173 11.73 -1.50 -6.97
CA LEU A 173 13.08 -1.15 -7.41
C LEU A 173 13.13 0.36 -7.74
N GLY A 174 13.81 1.10 -6.87
CA GLY A 174 14.13 2.51 -7.10
C GLY A 174 15.26 2.71 -8.11
N ALA A 175 15.65 3.97 -8.30
CA ALA A 175 16.82 4.33 -9.11
C ALA A 175 18.14 3.93 -8.43
N GLU A 176 18.15 3.89 -7.10
CA GLU A 176 19.29 3.48 -6.28
C GLU A 176 19.18 1.98 -5.92
N PRO A 177 20.30 1.26 -5.86
CA PRO A 177 20.29 -0.13 -5.42
C PRO A 177 19.85 -0.21 -3.95
N PRO A 178 19.02 -1.20 -3.57
CA PRO A 178 18.66 -1.43 -2.18
C PRO A 178 19.89 -1.84 -1.35
N ALA A 179 19.81 -1.69 -0.04
CA ALA A 179 20.84 -2.16 0.87
C ALA A 179 21.08 -3.67 0.69
N GLU A 180 22.32 -4.13 0.85
CA GLU A 180 22.64 -5.54 0.71
C GLU A 180 22.12 -6.34 1.91
N ASP A 181 20.96 -6.98 1.72
CA ASP A 181 20.37 -7.91 2.68
C ASP A 181 19.81 -9.12 1.93
N PRO A 182 20.42 -10.32 2.04
CA PRO A 182 19.95 -11.52 1.34
C PRO A 182 18.58 -12.01 1.83
N THR A 183 18.07 -11.48 2.95
CA THR A 183 16.74 -11.79 3.46
C THR A 183 15.68 -10.79 2.99
N ASP A 184 16.08 -9.65 2.44
CA ASP A 184 15.15 -8.65 1.91
C ASP A 184 14.66 -9.06 0.49
N PRO A 185 13.35 -9.23 0.29
CA PRO A 185 12.80 -9.56 -1.03
C PRO A 185 13.07 -8.48 -2.09
N VAL A 186 13.23 -7.21 -1.71
CA VAL A 186 13.56 -6.12 -2.65
C VAL A 186 15.00 -6.26 -3.15
N TYR A 187 15.95 -6.53 -2.24
CA TYR A 187 17.32 -6.85 -2.63
C TYR A 187 17.40 -8.11 -3.50
N ALA A 188 16.65 -9.16 -3.15
CA ALA A 188 16.55 -10.36 -3.96
C ALA A 188 16.03 -10.07 -5.38
N ALA A 189 15.01 -9.22 -5.52
CA ALA A 189 14.49 -8.82 -6.83
C ALA A 189 15.51 -7.99 -7.62
N HIS A 190 16.29 -7.14 -6.96
CA HIS A 190 17.40 -6.42 -7.58
C HIS A 190 18.45 -7.38 -8.15
N VAL A 191 18.83 -8.43 -7.41
CA VAL A 191 19.77 -9.46 -7.88
C VAL A 191 19.21 -10.19 -9.11
N VAL A 192 17.94 -10.59 -9.09
CA VAL A 192 17.28 -11.22 -10.23
C VAL A 192 17.28 -10.30 -11.45
N HIS A 193 16.97 -9.02 -11.25
CA HIS A 193 16.96 -8.01 -12.31
C HIS A 193 18.33 -7.88 -13.01
N GLN A 194 19.40 -7.82 -12.24
CA GLN A 194 20.78 -7.75 -12.74
C GLN A 194 21.18 -9.01 -13.54
N ARG A 195 20.63 -10.18 -13.20
CA ARG A 195 20.94 -11.45 -13.87
C ARG A 195 20.19 -11.65 -15.19
N VAL A 196 18.99 -11.10 -15.30
CA VAL A 196 18.10 -11.32 -16.45
C VAL A 196 18.27 -10.25 -17.53
N ARG A 197 18.68 -9.02 -17.18
CA ARG A 197 18.97 -7.99 -18.16
C ARG A 197 20.45 -8.06 -18.57
N PRO A 198 20.78 -8.51 -19.79
CA PRO A 198 22.15 -8.40 -20.29
C PRO A 198 22.52 -6.92 -20.41
N THR A 199 23.66 -6.55 -19.84
CA THR A 199 24.35 -5.26 -20.07
C THR A 199 24.76 -5.11 -21.52
#